data_AF-A0A444KJ86-F1
#
_entry.id   AF-A0A444KJ86-F1
#
_cell.length_a   1.000
_cell.length_b   1.000
_cell.length_c   1.000
_cell.angle_alpha   90.00
_cell.angle_beta   90.00
_cell.angle_gamma   90.00
#
_symmetry.space_group_name_H-M   'P 1'
#
loop_
_entity.id
_entity.type
_entity.pdbx_description
1 polymer ?
#
loop_
_entity_poly.entity_id
_entity_poly.type
_entity_poly.pdbx_seq_one_letter_code
_entity_poly.pdbx_strand_id
1 'polypeptide(L)'
;MSAFPSPLVGEGGSARGAETDEGCWQDRPRFVSSNTPHPSPSATPSPTRGEGKALRALATLCFAIFFLILPALAAHAGMNIQEVKSDKGITAWLVEDHTVPIIAIRFVFDGGTAQDPAGKEGLANLMTGLFDEGAGDLDSDTFQVKLDDAGAEMSFEPQRDGIYGSMRMLSEQKDAAFDLLTLAVNKPRFDQAPLDRVRAQVLAGIVANERDPNAIAQRKWLRAIYGEHPYS
;
A
#
# COMPACT_ATOMS: atom_id res chain seq x y z
N MET A 1 3.48 -8.73 -30.08
CA MET A 1 4.49 -9.29 -31.01
C MET A 1 5.81 -8.54 -30.82
N SER A 2 6.78 -9.18 -30.16
CA SER A 2 8.23 -9.16 -30.45
C SER A 2 8.93 -9.74 -29.22
N ALA A 3 9.50 -10.91 -29.43
CA ALA A 3 10.12 -11.76 -28.43
C ALA A 3 11.61 -11.41 -28.30
N PHE A 4 12.11 -11.40 -27.06
CA PHE A 4 13.55 -11.42 -26.76
C PHE A 4 14.06 -12.88 -26.84
N PRO A 5 15.18 -13.16 -27.53
CA PRO A 5 15.87 -14.44 -27.42
C PRO A 5 17.04 -14.40 -26.41
N SER A 6 17.20 -15.55 -25.75
CA SER A 6 18.28 -15.95 -24.83
C SER A 6 19.55 -16.44 -25.57
N PRO A 7 20.68 -16.71 -24.87
CA PRO A 7 22.02 -16.31 -25.30
C PRO A 7 22.84 -17.37 -26.05
N LEU A 8 23.90 -16.88 -26.70
CA LEU A 8 24.91 -17.64 -27.42
C LEU A 8 26.00 -18.21 -26.50
N VAL A 9 26.37 -19.45 -26.84
CA VAL A 9 27.55 -20.22 -26.43
C VAL A 9 28.81 -19.65 -27.10
N GLY A 10 29.94 -19.65 -26.38
CA GLY A 10 31.27 -19.39 -26.92
C GLY A 10 32.38 -19.86 -25.99
N GLU A 11 33.05 -20.96 -26.39
CA GLU A 11 34.24 -21.57 -25.77
C GLU A 11 35.53 -20.73 -25.90
N GLY A 12 36.50 -20.99 -25.01
CA GLY A 12 37.86 -21.33 -25.47
C GLY A 12 39.07 -20.64 -24.80
N GLY A 13 39.95 -21.45 -24.17
CA GLY A 13 41.40 -21.20 -24.03
C GLY A 13 41.92 -21.04 -22.59
N SER A 14 42.38 -22.09 -21.90
CA SER A 14 43.69 -22.80 -22.00
C SER A 14 44.83 -22.17 -21.19
N ALA A 15 45.31 -22.88 -20.16
CA ALA A 15 46.71 -22.88 -19.75
C ALA A 15 47.06 -24.13 -18.88
N ARG A 16 47.98 -24.95 -19.42
CA ARG A 16 49.15 -25.64 -18.80
C ARG A 16 49.02 -26.13 -17.35
N GLY A 17 49.25 -27.39 -16.98
CA GLY A 17 50.34 -28.31 -17.37
C GLY A 17 51.43 -28.33 -16.28
N ALA A 18 51.42 -29.35 -15.42
CA ALA A 18 52.51 -29.83 -14.54
C ALA A 18 52.01 -31.13 -13.86
N GLU A 19 52.40 -32.32 -14.30
CA GLU A 19 53.70 -32.99 -14.18
C GLU A 19 53.96 -33.55 -12.77
N THR A 20 54.11 -34.86 -12.76
CA THR A 20 54.34 -35.82 -11.67
C THR A 20 55.73 -35.68 -11.08
N ASP A 21 55.90 -35.94 -9.78
CA ASP A 21 57.16 -36.46 -9.28
C ASP A 21 56.97 -37.39 -8.09
N GLU A 22 57.41 -38.63 -8.29
CA GLU A 22 57.59 -39.66 -7.28
C GLU A 22 59.01 -39.56 -6.72
N GLY A 23 59.15 -39.67 -5.40
CA GLY A 23 60.34 -40.25 -4.79
C GLY A 23 61.24 -39.32 -3.95
N CYS A 24 61.78 -39.94 -2.90
CA CYS A 24 62.86 -39.48 -2.03
C CYS A 24 62.46 -38.52 -0.90
N TRP A 25 62.28 -39.07 0.32
CA TRP A 25 63.09 -38.72 1.50
C TRP A 25 63.05 -39.92 2.47
N GLN A 26 64.13 -40.70 2.42
CA GLN A 26 64.58 -41.55 3.52
C GLN A 26 65.14 -40.67 4.65
N ASP A 27 65.38 -41.32 5.80
CA ASP A 27 65.98 -40.83 7.03
C ASP A 27 65.09 -40.02 7.98
N ARG A 28 64.55 -40.71 9.00
CA ARG A 28 64.59 -40.25 10.39
C ARG A 28 64.68 -41.41 11.41
N PRO A 29 65.34 -41.18 12.57
CA PRO A 29 66.02 -42.22 13.35
C PRO A 29 65.11 -43.04 14.28
N ARG A 30 65.58 -44.26 14.58
CA ARG A 30 65.03 -45.19 15.58
C ARG A 30 65.09 -44.59 16.99
N PHE A 31 63.95 -44.53 17.69
CA PHE A 31 63.91 -44.33 19.14
C PHE A 31 62.93 -45.28 19.83
N VAL A 32 63.54 -46.24 20.52
CA VAL A 32 63.21 -46.95 21.77
C VAL A 32 61.76 -46.91 22.29
N SER A 33 61.24 -48.13 22.42
CA SER A 33 60.07 -48.55 23.21
C SER A 33 60.20 -48.18 24.70
N SER A 34 59.27 -47.39 25.22
CA SER A 34 58.94 -47.32 26.64
C SER A 34 57.56 -47.92 26.89
N ASN A 35 57.55 -49.02 27.61
CA ASN A 35 56.42 -49.85 27.99
C ASN A 35 55.58 -49.11 29.06
N THR A 36 54.40 -48.62 28.72
CA THR A 36 53.41 -48.09 29.69
C THR A 36 52.20 -49.03 29.75
N PRO A 37 51.81 -49.53 30.93
CA PRO A 37 50.67 -50.43 31.06
C PRO A 37 49.36 -49.75 30.66
N HIS A 38 48.63 -50.37 29.75
CA HIS A 38 47.24 -50.04 29.42
C HIS A 38 46.32 -50.32 30.61
N PRO A 39 45.50 -49.36 31.09
CA PRO A 39 44.39 -49.68 31.97
C PRO A 39 43.29 -50.41 31.19
N SER A 40 42.85 -51.54 31.73
CA SER A 40 41.71 -52.34 31.26
C SER A 40 40.44 -51.49 31.11
N PRO A 41 39.55 -51.80 30.14
CA PRO A 41 38.31 -51.06 29.95
C PRO A 41 37.42 -51.20 31.18
N SER A 42 37.15 -50.08 31.85
CA SER A 42 36.07 -50.00 32.83
C SER A 42 34.76 -50.25 32.11
N ALA A 43 33.97 -51.18 32.66
CA ALA A 43 32.63 -51.48 32.20
C ALA A 43 31.79 -50.19 32.18
N THR A 44 31.41 -49.74 30.98
CA THR A 44 30.39 -48.70 30.83
C THR A 44 29.07 -49.20 31.42
N PRO A 45 28.44 -48.47 32.34
CA PRO A 45 27.08 -48.79 32.74
C PRO A 45 26.17 -48.68 31.52
N SER A 46 25.41 -49.74 31.27
CA SER A 46 24.33 -49.77 30.29
C SER A 46 23.36 -48.60 30.53
N PRO A 47 22.99 -47.79 29.52
CA PRO A 47 22.06 -46.70 29.71
C PRO A 47 20.71 -47.25 30.17
N THR A 48 20.21 -46.72 31.28
CA THR A 48 18.87 -47.01 31.82
C THR A 48 17.84 -46.75 30.72
N ARG A 49 17.18 -47.84 30.30
CA ARG A 49 16.21 -47.87 29.20
C ARG A 49 14.90 -47.23 29.65
N GLY A 50 14.85 -45.92 29.83
CA GLY A 50 13.60 -45.24 30.18
C GLY A 50 13.65 -43.72 30.28
N GLU A 51 14.72 -43.16 30.83
CA GLU A 51 14.75 -41.74 31.25
C GLU A 51 14.88 -40.75 30.07
N GLY A 52 15.58 -41.15 29.00
CA GLY A 52 15.76 -40.30 27.81
C GLY A 52 14.53 -40.18 26.90
N LYS A 53 13.54 -41.08 27.00
CA LYS A 53 12.34 -41.04 26.14
C LYS A 53 11.33 -40.01 26.62
N ALA A 54 11.11 -39.92 27.94
CA ALA A 54 10.23 -38.93 28.53
C ALA A 54 10.79 -37.52 28.33
N LEU A 55 12.11 -37.33 28.55
CA LEU A 55 12.78 -36.05 28.34
C LEU A 55 12.78 -35.62 26.87
N ARG A 56 12.98 -36.56 25.93
CA ARG A 56 12.86 -36.30 24.50
C ARG A 56 11.42 -35.97 24.10
N ALA A 57 10.43 -36.72 24.57
CA ALA A 57 9.02 -36.46 24.27
C ALA A 57 8.55 -35.09 24.81
N LEU A 58 9.01 -34.71 26.00
CA LEU A 58 8.76 -33.39 26.57
C LEU A 58 9.42 -32.29 25.73
N ALA A 59 10.66 -32.49 25.29
CA ALA A 59 11.36 -31.56 24.42
C ALA A 59 10.68 -31.41 23.04
N THR A 60 10.22 -32.50 22.41
CA THR A 60 9.47 -32.40 21.15
C THR A 60 8.12 -31.71 21.33
N LEU A 61 7.43 -31.95 22.45
CA LEU A 61 6.18 -31.29 22.78
C LEU A 61 6.39 -29.79 23.01
N CYS A 62 7.41 -29.41 23.78
CA CYS A 62 7.79 -28.01 23.98
C CYS A 62 8.19 -27.32 22.66
N PHE A 63 8.93 -28.01 21.78
CA PHE A 63 9.33 -27.46 20.49
C PHE A 63 8.15 -27.32 19.53
N ALA A 64 7.22 -28.28 19.53
CA ALA A 64 5.98 -28.22 18.76
C ALA A 64 5.06 -27.10 19.26
N ILE A 65 4.90 -26.96 20.58
CA ILE A 65 4.15 -25.88 21.21
C ILE A 65 4.80 -24.52 20.89
N PHE A 66 6.12 -24.42 20.97
CA PHE A 66 6.85 -23.21 20.61
C PHE A 66 6.61 -22.85 19.13
N PHE A 67 6.71 -23.80 18.20
CA PHE A 67 6.46 -23.56 16.77
C PHE A 67 4.98 -23.26 16.44
N LEU A 68 4.03 -23.73 17.24
CA LEU A 68 2.60 -23.44 17.07
C LEU A 68 2.19 -22.08 17.64
N ILE A 69 2.80 -21.68 18.77
CA ILE A 69 2.44 -20.44 19.48
C ILE A 69 3.20 -19.22 18.92
N LEU A 70 4.46 -19.38 18.49
CA LEU A 70 5.27 -18.27 17.98
C LEU A 70 4.66 -17.52 16.77
N PRO A 71 4.10 -18.18 15.73
CA PRO A 71 3.46 -17.45 14.63
C PRO A 71 2.13 -16.79 15.04
N ALA A 72 1.44 -17.29 16.06
CA ALA A 72 0.21 -16.68 16.57
C ALA A 72 0.47 -15.35 17.32
N LEU A 73 1.63 -15.17 17.95
CA LEU A 73 2.02 -13.88 18.54
C LEU A 73 2.42 -12.85 17.47
N ALA A 74 3.08 -13.27 16.39
CA ALA A 74 3.48 -12.40 15.29
C ALA A 74 2.31 -11.89 14.43
N ALA A 75 1.13 -12.50 14.54
CA ALA A 75 -0.05 -12.18 13.73
C ALA A 75 -0.93 -11.04 14.28
N HIS A 76 -0.52 -10.34 15.34
CA HIS A 76 -1.24 -9.14 15.81
C HIS A 76 -0.92 -7.91 14.95
N ALA A 77 -1.26 -7.98 13.66
CA ALA A 77 -1.33 -6.82 12.78
C ALA A 77 -2.64 -6.05 13.04
N GLY A 78 -2.83 -5.60 14.28
CA GLY A 78 -3.96 -4.73 14.62
C GLY A 78 -3.68 -3.33 14.08
N MET A 79 -4.52 -2.83 13.16
CA MET A 79 -4.47 -1.41 12.79
C MET A 79 -4.75 -0.58 14.04
N ASN A 80 -3.76 0.20 14.47
CA ASN A 80 -3.92 1.16 15.56
C ASN A 80 -4.63 2.41 15.02
N ILE A 81 -5.92 2.54 15.31
CA ILE A 81 -6.73 3.70 14.91
C ILE A 81 -6.66 4.74 16.03
N GLN A 82 -6.10 5.90 15.73
CA GLN A 82 -6.00 7.04 16.64
C GLN A 82 -7.10 8.06 16.31
N GLU A 83 -7.82 8.54 17.33
CA GLU A 83 -8.76 9.65 17.17
C GLU A 83 -8.02 10.98 17.40
N VAL A 84 -8.08 11.87 16.42
CA VAL A 84 -7.47 13.20 16.47
C VAL A 84 -8.59 14.24 16.42
N LYS A 85 -8.61 15.16 17.38
CA LYS A 85 -9.54 16.30 17.38
C LYS A 85 -8.79 17.59 17.15
N SER A 86 -9.26 18.38 16.20
CA SER A 86 -8.78 19.75 16.01
C SER A 86 -9.41 20.70 17.03
N ASP A 87 -8.77 21.85 17.25
CA ASP A 87 -9.30 22.93 18.10
C ASP A 87 -10.67 23.45 17.64
N LYS A 88 -10.98 23.29 16.33
CA LYS A 88 -12.26 23.67 15.72
C LYS A 88 -13.33 22.56 15.83
N GLY A 89 -13.03 21.45 16.50
CA GLY A 89 -13.99 20.37 16.74
C GLY A 89 -14.12 19.35 15.60
N ILE A 90 -13.27 19.41 14.57
CA ILE A 90 -13.21 18.37 13.53
C ILE A 90 -12.54 17.13 14.11
N THR A 91 -13.21 15.99 14.03
CA THR A 91 -12.67 14.67 14.38
C THR A 91 -12.10 14.00 13.14
N ALA A 92 -10.89 13.48 13.25
CA ALA A 92 -10.23 12.65 12.24
C ALA A 92 -9.81 11.31 12.87
N TRP A 93 -9.77 10.27 12.04
CA TRP A 93 -9.22 8.97 12.41
C TRP A 93 -7.92 8.76 11.64
N LEU A 94 -6.84 8.55 12.38
CA LEU A 94 -5.49 8.39 11.87
C LEU A 94 -5.06 6.93 12.02
N VAL A 95 -4.57 6.35 10.94
CA VAL A 95 -3.84 5.09 10.94
C VAL A 95 -2.46 5.38 10.38
N GLU A 96 -1.42 5.07 11.16
CA GLU A 96 -0.03 5.31 10.76
C GLU A 96 0.62 4.01 10.29
N ASP A 97 1.16 4.04 9.08
CA ASP A 97 2.03 3.00 8.52
C ASP A 97 3.17 3.70 7.76
N HIS A 98 4.41 3.50 8.23
CA HIS A 98 5.59 4.14 7.66
C HIS A 98 6.31 3.26 6.62
N THR A 99 5.69 2.16 6.19
CA THR A 99 6.25 1.27 5.15
C THR A 99 6.30 1.95 3.78
N VAL A 100 5.35 2.84 3.51
CA VAL A 100 5.24 3.58 2.24
C VAL A 100 5.18 5.08 2.54
N PRO A 101 6.00 5.93 1.90
CA PRO A 101 6.06 7.37 2.16
C PRO A 101 4.90 8.12 1.47
N ILE A 102 3.66 7.71 1.74
CA ILE A 102 2.44 8.27 1.19
C ILE A 102 1.51 8.66 2.32
N ILE A 103 0.84 9.79 2.17
CA ILE A 103 -0.28 10.21 3.02
C ILE A 103 -1.54 10.18 2.17
N ALA A 104 -2.61 9.58 2.69
CA ALA A 104 -3.92 9.56 2.05
C ALA A 104 -4.97 10.10 3.03
N ILE A 105 -5.84 10.96 2.52
CA ILE A 105 -6.83 11.69 3.32
C ILE A 105 -8.16 11.60 2.61
N ARG A 106 -9.21 11.40 3.40
CA ARG A 106 -10.60 11.52 2.96
C ARG A 106 -11.32 12.39 3.96
N PHE A 107 -12.12 13.31 3.46
CA PHE A 107 -12.94 14.20 4.26
C PHE A 107 -14.30 14.36 3.61
N VAL A 108 -15.27 14.81 4.39
CA VAL A 108 -16.64 15.06 3.93
C VAL A 108 -17.13 16.36 4.53
N PHE A 109 -17.87 17.10 3.73
CA PHE A 109 -18.67 18.24 4.16
C PHE A 109 -20.14 17.89 4.08
N ASP A 110 -20.91 18.37 5.07
CA ASP A 110 -22.37 18.36 4.98
C ASP A 110 -22.81 19.11 3.72
N GLY A 111 -23.79 18.57 3.01
CA GLY A 111 -24.19 19.10 1.71
C GLY A 111 -24.73 18.00 0.82
N GLY A 112 -24.29 18.00 -0.44
CA GLY A 112 -24.63 16.98 -1.41
C GLY A 112 -25.75 17.37 -2.38
N THR A 113 -25.98 16.51 -3.36
CA THR A 113 -26.87 16.78 -4.49
C THR A 113 -28.34 16.86 -4.09
N ALA A 114 -28.74 16.28 -2.94
CA ALA A 114 -30.11 16.37 -2.45
C ALA A 114 -30.48 17.81 -1.99
N GLN A 115 -29.48 18.67 -1.82
CA GLN A 115 -29.64 20.07 -1.43
C GLN A 115 -29.53 21.04 -2.61
N ASP A 116 -29.39 20.53 -3.84
CA ASP A 116 -29.40 21.38 -5.03
C ASP A 116 -30.71 22.19 -5.08
N PRO A 117 -30.66 23.52 -5.29
CA PRO A 117 -31.85 24.33 -5.39
C PRO A 117 -32.73 23.88 -6.56
N ALA A 118 -34.05 24.02 -6.42
CA ALA A 118 -34.98 23.71 -7.50
C ALA A 118 -34.63 24.48 -8.79
N GLY A 119 -34.54 23.76 -9.91
CA GLY A 119 -34.12 24.31 -11.21
C GLY A 119 -32.61 24.51 -11.35
N LYS A 120 -31.82 24.06 -10.38
CA LYS A 120 -30.34 24.02 -10.41
C LYS A 120 -29.81 22.63 -10.06
N GLU A 121 -30.54 21.59 -10.44
CA GLU A 121 -30.13 20.20 -10.25
C GLU A 121 -28.78 19.95 -10.96
N GLY A 122 -27.85 19.32 -10.26
CA GLY A 122 -26.48 19.13 -10.72
C GLY A 122 -25.52 20.26 -10.34
N LEU A 123 -25.96 21.26 -9.56
CA LEU A 123 -25.08 22.34 -9.09
C LEU A 123 -23.91 21.79 -8.27
N ALA A 124 -24.17 20.91 -7.29
CA ALA A 124 -23.11 20.29 -6.51
C ALA A 124 -22.14 19.49 -7.40
N ASN A 125 -22.64 18.80 -8.42
CA ASN A 125 -21.82 18.05 -9.40
C ASN A 125 -20.89 18.97 -10.20
N LEU A 126 -21.44 20.05 -10.77
CA LEU A 126 -20.62 21.00 -11.52
C LEU A 126 -19.61 21.74 -10.62
N MET A 127 -20.03 22.14 -9.42
CA MET A 127 -19.18 22.85 -8.47
C MET A 127 -17.98 22.01 -8.03
N THR A 128 -18.22 20.76 -7.63
CA THR A 128 -17.16 19.85 -7.15
C THR A 128 -16.16 19.51 -8.26
N GLY A 129 -16.61 19.33 -9.50
CA GLY A 129 -15.75 19.14 -10.67
C GLY A 129 -14.91 20.36 -11.06
N LEU A 130 -15.01 21.47 -10.33
CA LEU A 130 -14.20 22.68 -10.54
C LEU A 130 -13.29 23.02 -9.36
N PHE A 131 -13.31 22.26 -8.27
CA PHE A 131 -12.50 22.57 -7.08
C PHE A 131 -11.00 22.40 -7.32
N ASP A 132 -10.62 21.51 -8.22
CA ASP A 132 -9.25 21.26 -8.64
C ASP A 132 -8.88 21.95 -9.97
N GLU A 133 -9.75 22.81 -10.51
CA GLU A 133 -9.55 23.53 -11.78
C GLU A 133 -8.87 24.89 -11.63
N GLY A 134 -8.07 25.04 -10.57
CA GLY A 134 -7.37 26.27 -10.21
C GLY A 134 -7.93 26.93 -8.94
N ALA A 135 -7.03 27.52 -8.16
CA ALA A 135 -7.37 28.09 -6.86
C ALA A 135 -6.47 29.29 -6.49
N GLY A 136 -7.04 30.28 -5.82
CA GLY A 136 -6.37 31.53 -5.47
C GLY A 136 -5.81 32.22 -6.72
N ASP A 137 -4.49 32.48 -6.70
CA ASP A 137 -3.78 33.13 -7.80
C ASP A 137 -3.24 32.12 -8.85
N LEU A 138 -3.53 30.82 -8.69
CA LEU A 138 -3.07 29.75 -9.57
C LEU A 138 -4.17 29.38 -10.55
N ASP A 139 -3.95 29.63 -11.84
CA ASP A 139 -4.82 29.10 -12.89
C ASP A 139 -4.77 27.56 -12.97
N SER A 140 -5.66 26.97 -13.77
CA SER A 140 -5.81 25.51 -13.91
C SER A 140 -4.46 24.83 -14.21
N ASP A 141 -3.72 25.28 -15.22
CA ASP A 141 -2.44 24.68 -15.62
C ASP A 141 -1.38 24.79 -14.52
N THR A 142 -1.22 25.98 -13.91
CA THR A 142 -0.22 26.18 -12.85
C THR A 142 -0.58 25.39 -11.59
N PHE A 143 -1.87 25.28 -11.27
CA PHE A 143 -2.35 24.51 -10.13
C PHE A 143 -2.06 23.01 -10.31
N GLN A 144 -2.31 22.48 -11.51
CA GLN A 144 -2.04 21.07 -11.84
C GLN A 144 -0.54 20.76 -11.81
N VAL A 145 0.31 21.63 -12.38
CA VAL A 145 1.77 21.48 -12.29
C VAL A 145 2.25 21.45 -10.83
N LYS A 146 1.68 22.29 -9.96
CA LYS A 146 2.04 22.29 -8.54
C LYS A 146 1.59 21.03 -7.81
N LEU A 147 0.46 20.43 -8.19
CA LEU A 147 0.04 19.13 -7.68
C LEU A 147 1.02 18.04 -8.10
N ASP A 148 1.40 18.01 -9.37
CA ASP A 148 2.37 17.06 -9.91
C ASP A 148 3.75 17.19 -9.22
N ASP A 149 4.24 18.42 -9.05
CA ASP A 149 5.51 18.71 -8.34
C ASP A 149 5.48 18.22 -6.88
N ALA A 150 4.31 18.29 -6.23
CA ALA A 150 4.09 17.77 -4.88
C ALA A 150 3.88 16.23 -4.86
N GLY A 151 3.83 15.58 -6.02
CA GLY A 151 3.46 14.17 -6.14
C GLY A 151 2.08 13.89 -5.54
N ALA A 152 1.15 14.81 -5.78
CA ALA A 152 -0.16 14.81 -5.17
C ALA A 152 -1.30 14.73 -6.20
N GLU A 153 -2.35 14.01 -5.83
CA GLU A 153 -3.62 13.97 -6.56
C GLU A 153 -4.74 14.30 -5.57
N MET A 154 -5.76 15.03 -6.02
CA MET A 154 -6.98 15.27 -5.26
C MET A 154 -8.21 15.08 -6.13
N SER A 155 -9.34 14.81 -5.49
CA SER A 155 -10.62 14.72 -6.18
C SER A 155 -11.75 15.11 -5.23
N PHE A 156 -12.84 15.58 -5.82
CA PHE A 156 -14.05 15.94 -5.11
C PHE A 156 -15.24 15.28 -5.79
N GLU A 157 -16.11 14.65 -4.99
CA GLU A 157 -17.28 13.94 -5.47
C GLU A 157 -18.48 14.26 -4.58
N PRO A 158 -19.59 14.75 -5.16
CA PRO A 158 -20.81 14.94 -4.41
C PRO A 158 -21.61 13.63 -4.38
N GLN A 159 -22.08 13.27 -3.20
CA GLN A 159 -23.16 12.31 -3.03
C GLN A 159 -24.44 13.02 -2.62
N ARG A 160 -25.50 12.27 -2.33
CA ARG A 160 -26.80 12.85 -1.96
C ARG A 160 -26.71 13.70 -0.68
N ASP A 161 -25.96 13.21 0.30
CA ASP A 161 -25.94 13.77 1.66
C ASP A 161 -24.60 14.38 2.08
N GLY A 162 -23.64 14.45 1.16
CA GLY A 162 -22.33 15.00 1.48
C GLY A 162 -21.49 15.26 0.25
N ILE A 163 -20.52 16.13 0.41
CA ILE A 163 -19.47 16.37 -0.57
C ILE A 163 -18.19 15.75 -0.02
N TYR A 164 -17.70 14.74 -0.71
CA TYR A 164 -16.50 14.02 -0.33
C TYR A 164 -15.31 14.60 -1.07
N GLY A 165 -14.21 14.80 -0.35
CA GLY A 165 -12.92 15.10 -0.94
C GLY A 165 -11.92 14.02 -0.57
N SER A 166 -11.00 13.74 -1.48
CA SER A 166 -9.88 12.86 -1.23
C SER A 166 -8.59 13.45 -1.74
N MET A 167 -7.49 13.14 -1.06
CA MET A 167 -6.16 13.55 -1.48
C MET A 167 -5.16 12.45 -1.16
N ARG A 168 -4.21 12.24 -2.06
CA ARG A 168 -3.06 11.37 -1.84
C ARG A 168 -1.80 12.12 -2.25
N MET A 169 -0.74 12.00 -1.46
CA MET A 169 0.49 12.77 -1.65
C MET A 169 1.72 12.03 -1.14
N LEU A 170 2.91 12.44 -1.58
CA LEU A 170 4.18 12.03 -0.97
C LEU A 170 4.34 12.68 0.40
N SER A 171 4.77 11.90 1.41
CA SER A 171 4.90 12.38 2.79
C SER A 171 5.91 13.53 2.94
N GLU A 172 6.94 13.57 2.10
CA GLU A 172 7.96 14.63 2.07
C GLU A 172 7.39 15.97 1.58
N GLN A 173 6.36 15.95 0.72
CA GLN A 173 5.74 17.14 0.12
C GLN A 173 4.43 17.54 0.79
N LYS A 174 4.14 16.97 1.97
CA LYS A 174 2.83 17.12 2.64
C LYS A 174 2.41 18.57 2.84
N ASP A 175 3.33 19.45 3.20
CA ASP A 175 2.99 20.84 3.52
C ASP A 175 2.55 21.59 2.26
N ALA A 176 3.27 21.42 1.14
CA ALA A 176 2.90 21.99 -0.16
C ALA A 176 1.57 21.43 -0.68
N ALA A 177 1.35 20.12 -0.52
CA ALA A 177 0.09 19.47 -0.88
C ALA A 177 -1.08 20.00 -0.03
N PHE A 178 -0.90 20.16 1.28
CA PHE A 178 -1.94 20.70 2.15
C PHE A 178 -2.26 22.17 1.87
N ASP A 179 -1.27 22.97 1.47
CA ASP A 179 -1.50 24.35 1.02
C ASP A 179 -2.38 24.38 -0.23
N LEU A 180 -2.13 23.50 -1.21
CA LEU A 180 -2.97 23.38 -2.42
C LEU A 180 -4.39 22.93 -2.09
N LEU A 181 -4.56 21.94 -1.21
CA LEU A 181 -5.88 21.52 -0.75
C LEU A 181 -6.63 22.66 -0.05
N THR A 182 -5.93 23.41 0.79
CA THR A 182 -6.48 24.58 1.49
C THR A 182 -6.95 25.63 0.49
N LEU A 183 -6.17 25.91 -0.55
CA LEU A 183 -6.57 26.83 -1.62
C LEU A 183 -7.79 26.30 -2.39
N ALA A 184 -7.78 25.04 -2.82
CA ALA A 184 -8.87 24.42 -3.58
C ALA A 184 -10.22 24.53 -2.85
N VAL A 185 -10.24 24.23 -1.55
CA VAL A 185 -11.47 24.23 -0.75
C VAL A 185 -11.95 25.65 -0.41
N ASN A 186 -11.04 26.60 -0.16
CA ASN A 186 -11.42 27.92 0.35
C ASN A 186 -11.47 29.02 -0.71
N LYS A 187 -10.74 28.86 -1.82
CA LYS A 187 -10.58 29.87 -2.88
C LYS A 187 -10.55 29.25 -4.28
N PRO A 188 -11.48 28.36 -4.66
CA PRO A 188 -11.55 27.87 -6.04
C PRO A 188 -11.84 29.03 -6.99
N ARG A 189 -11.23 29.01 -8.19
CA ARG A 189 -11.31 30.16 -9.12
C ARG A 189 -12.58 30.19 -9.96
N PHE A 190 -13.10 29.02 -10.34
CA PHE A 190 -14.24 28.89 -11.26
C PHE A 190 -14.07 29.69 -12.55
N ASP A 191 -12.86 29.69 -13.12
CA ASP A 191 -12.57 30.38 -14.37
C ASP A 191 -13.49 29.86 -15.50
N GLN A 192 -13.88 30.76 -16.41
CA GLN A 192 -14.89 30.46 -17.43
C GLN A 192 -14.47 29.31 -18.37
N ALA A 193 -13.19 29.24 -18.74
CA ALA A 193 -12.70 28.21 -19.66
C ALA A 193 -12.78 26.79 -19.07
N PRO A 194 -12.27 26.51 -17.84
CA PRO A 194 -12.55 25.24 -17.15
C PRO A 194 -14.03 24.98 -16.93
N LEU A 195 -14.82 26.00 -16.56
CA LEU A 195 -16.27 25.85 -16.36
C LEU A 195 -16.97 25.32 -17.63
N ASP A 196 -16.67 25.90 -18.79
CA ASP A 196 -17.28 25.48 -20.05
C ASP A 196 -16.82 24.06 -20.44
N ARG A 197 -15.56 23.72 -20.18
CA ARG A 197 -15.03 22.37 -20.43
C ARG A 197 -15.70 21.33 -19.54
N VAL A 198 -15.76 21.55 -18.23
CA VAL A 198 -16.38 20.64 -17.27
C VAL A 198 -17.87 20.50 -17.55
N ARG A 199 -18.56 21.60 -17.87
CA ARG A 199 -19.97 21.54 -18.31
C ARG A 199 -20.14 20.66 -19.55
N ALA A 200 -19.27 20.80 -20.55
CA ALA A 200 -19.34 19.97 -21.75
C ALA A 200 -19.12 18.48 -21.44
N GLN A 201 -18.19 18.16 -20.53
CA GLN A 201 -17.97 16.79 -20.05
C GLN A 201 -19.19 16.22 -19.33
N VAL A 202 -19.82 17.00 -18.44
CA VAL A 202 -21.05 16.61 -17.73
C VAL A 202 -22.18 16.34 -18.73
N LEU A 203 -22.39 17.22 -19.70
CA LEU A 203 -23.41 17.03 -20.75
C LEU A 203 -23.16 15.77 -21.58
N ALA A 204 -21.90 15.51 -21.96
CA ALA A 204 -21.53 14.28 -22.66
C ALA A 204 -21.83 13.03 -21.82
N GLY A 205 -21.55 13.07 -20.51
CA GLY A 205 -21.89 12.01 -19.57
C GLY A 205 -23.40 11.77 -19.46
N ILE A 206 -24.21 12.84 -19.42
CA ILE A 206 -25.68 12.73 -19.41
C ILE A 206 -26.18 12.02 -20.67
N VAL A 207 -25.70 12.43 -21.85
CA VAL A 207 -26.08 11.80 -23.14
C VAL A 207 -25.65 10.33 -23.19
N ALA A 208 -24.50 9.98 -22.63
CA ALA A 208 -24.06 8.59 -22.52
C ALA A 208 -25.00 7.78 -21.59
N ASN A 209 -25.36 8.34 -20.43
CA ASN A 209 -26.26 7.71 -19.46
C ASN A 209 -27.71 7.55 -19.97
N GLU A 210 -28.15 8.34 -20.94
CA GLU A 210 -29.43 8.15 -21.63
C GLU A 210 -29.47 6.88 -22.49
N ARG A 211 -28.32 6.28 -22.78
CA ARG A 211 -28.20 5.07 -23.60
C ARG A 211 -27.75 3.85 -22.79
N ASP A 212 -27.37 4.03 -21.53
CA ASP A 212 -27.00 2.94 -20.63
C ASP A 212 -28.25 2.35 -19.94
N PRO A 213 -28.59 1.07 -20.18
CA PRO A 213 -29.71 0.41 -19.53
C PRO A 213 -29.64 0.44 -18.00
N ASN A 214 -28.45 0.34 -17.41
CA ASN A 214 -28.28 0.34 -15.96
C ASN A 214 -28.60 1.73 -15.38
N ALA A 215 -28.06 2.80 -15.98
CA ALA A 215 -28.38 4.17 -15.58
C ALA A 215 -29.88 4.48 -15.73
N ILE A 216 -30.51 4.05 -16.84
CA ILE A 216 -31.95 4.22 -17.05
C ILE A 216 -32.75 3.47 -15.98
N ALA A 217 -32.40 2.21 -15.70
CA ALA A 217 -33.08 1.38 -14.71
C ALA A 217 -32.97 1.99 -13.31
N GLN A 218 -31.77 2.40 -12.91
CA GLN A 218 -31.50 3.01 -11.61
C GLN A 218 -32.30 4.30 -11.43
N ARG A 219 -32.35 5.19 -12.43
CA ARG A 219 -33.12 6.44 -12.37
C ARG A 219 -34.63 6.19 -12.28
N LYS A 220 -35.16 5.23 -13.05
CA LYS A 220 -36.58 4.84 -12.97
C LYS A 220 -36.91 4.22 -11.61
N TRP A 221 -36.03 3.39 -11.08
CA TRP A 221 -36.17 2.76 -9.78
C TRP A 221 -36.21 3.79 -8.65
N LEU A 222 -35.27 4.74 -8.66
CA LEU A 222 -35.22 5.83 -7.67
C LEU A 222 -36.48 6.69 -7.73
N ARG A 223 -36.93 7.09 -8.93
CA ARG A 223 -38.19 7.82 -9.09
C ARG A 223 -39.41 7.01 -8.62
N ALA A 224 -39.42 5.68 -8.80
CA ALA A 224 -40.52 4.84 -8.34
C ALA A 224 -40.59 4.74 -6.80
N ILE A 225 -39.44 4.74 -6.12
CA ILE A 225 -39.38 4.69 -4.65
C ILE A 225 -39.64 6.07 -4.04
N TYR A 226 -39.01 7.11 -4.59
CA TYR A 226 -38.91 8.42 -3.96
C TYR A 226 -39.85 9.47 -4.55
N GLY A 227 -40.49 9.19 -5.69
CA GLY A 227 -41.37 10.14 -6.37
C GLY A 227 -40.61 11.42 -6.77
N GLU A 228 -41.09 12.55 -6.28
CA GLU A 228 -40.51 13.89 -6.49
C GLU A 228 -39.54 14.32 -5.38
N HIS A 229 -39.16 13.41 -4.47
CA HIS A 229 -38.18 13.72 -3.42
C HIS A 229 -36.78 13.94 -4.02
N PRO A 230 -35.90 14.77 -3.40
CA PRO A 230 -34.50 14.98 -3.86
C PRO A 230 -33.62 13.71 -3.97
N TYR A 231 -34.12 12.57 -3.50
CA TYR A 231 -33.45 11.27 -3.62
C TYR A 231 -33.83 10.49 -4.89
N SER A 232 -34.73 11.04 -5.71
CA SER A 232 -35.12 10.46 -6.99
C SER A 232 -34.00 10.46 -8.04
#